data_AF-A0A7J9SKC8-F1
#
_entry.id   AF-A0A7J9SKC8-F1
#
_cell.length_a   1.000
_cell.length_b   1.000
_cell.length_c   1.000
_cell.angle_alpha   90.00
_cell.angle_beta   90.00
_cell.angle_gamma   90.00
#
_symmetry.space_group_name_H-M   'P 1'
#
loop_
_entity.id
_entity.type
_entity.pdbx_description
1 polymer ?
#
loop_
_entity_poly.entity_id
_entity_poly.type
_entity_poly.pdbx_seq_one_letter_code
_entity_poly.pdbx_strand_id
1 'polypeptide(L)'
;MAGFRRANRDTVNAFRINSEYLFKYYFEGDDVFARLRNHYNHTQYRFEVPVEEFEEINSFLEDHGYSLTPVSAVEEFVVVVRKYTEHPGNIFKQSVIQQSIPKYNCFLMTDQVAVDEAVSKTASAKPLTETGIDNPF
;
A
#
# COMPACT_ATOMS: atom_id res chain seq x y z
N MET A 1 -36.11 1.20 -12.35
CA MET A 1 -34.96 0.46 -12.89
C MET A 1 -34.09 0.02 -11.72
N ALA A 2 -33.63 -1.22 -11.79
CA ALA A 2 -33.08 -1.98 -10.67
C ALA A 2 -31.88 -1.29 -9.99
N GLY A 3 -31.87 -1.34 -8.66
CA GLY A 3 -30.79 -0.83 -7.84
C GLY A 3 -29.46 -1.47 -8.23
N PHE A 4 -28.46 -0.62 -8.41
CA PHE A 4 -27.06 -1.01 -8.49
C PHE A 4 -26.74 -1.86 -7.26
N ARG A 5 -26.67 -3.18 -7.42
CA ARG A 5 -25.78 -3.98 -6.58
C ARG A 5 -24.41 -3.36 -6.81
N ARG A 6 -23.91 -2.58 -5.84
CA ARG A 6 -22.46 -2.40 -5.72
C ARG A 6 -21.92 -3.82 -5.66
N ALA A 7 -21.40 -4.33 -6.78
CA ALA A 7 -20.39 -5.37 -6.70
C ALA A 7 -19.38 -4.80 -5.70
N ASN A 8 -19.21 -5.47 -4.56
CA ASN A 8 -18.28 -5.06 -3.53
C ASN A 8 -16.89 -5.21 -4.14
N ARG A 9 -16.47 -4.21 -4.92
CA ARG A 9 -15.18 -4.20 -5.58
C ARG A 9 -14.16 -3.84 -4.53
N ASP A 10 -13.26 -4.76 -4.27
CA ASP A 10 -12.18 -4.47 -3.35
C ASP A 10 -11.23 -3.47 -4.02
N THR A 11 -11.20 -2.27 -3.44
CA THR A 11 -10.38 -1.17 -3.92
C THR A 11 -9.03 -1.23 -3.23
N VAL A 12 -7.96 -1.19 -4.01
CA VAL A 12 -6.58 -1.31 -3.54
C VAL A 12 -5.83 -0.07 -3.95
N ASN A 13 -5.17 0.59 -3.00
CA ASN A 13 -4.31 1.73 -3.33
C ASN A 13 -3.00 1.23 -3.94
N ALA A 14 -2.69 1.77 -5.12
CA ALA A 14 -1.44 1.54 -5.83
C ALA A 14 -0.57 2.78 -5.71
N PHE A 15 0.50 2.67 -4.93
CA PHE A 15 1.40 3.79 -4.65
C PHE A 15 2.46 3.89 -5.73
N ARG A 16 2.52 5.04 -6.39
CA ARG A 16 3.54 5.27 -7.41
C ARG A 16 4.89 5.59 -6.76
N ILE A 17 5.84 4.67 -6.88
CA ILE A 17 7.22 4.83 -6.42
C ILE A 17 8.14 4.74 -7.64
N ASN A 18 8.86 5.82 -7.94
CA ASN A 18 9.65 5.94 -9.17
C ASN A 18 8.81 5.68 -10.45
N SER A 19 9.15 4.62 -11.19
CA SER A 19 8.51 4.18 -12.44
C SER A 19 7.63 2.94 -12.26
N GLU A 20 7.22 2.64 -11.02
CA GLU A 20 6.43 1.46 -10.69
C GLU A 20 5.29 1.81 -9.72
N TYR A 21 4.23 1.03 -9.77
CA TYR A 21 3.11 1.05 -8.84
C TYR A 21 3.25 -0.12 -7.88
N LEU A 22 3.32 0.21 -6.59
CA LEU A 22 3.46 -0.75 -5.50
C LEU A 22 2.15 -0.87 -4.75
N PHE A 23 1.69 -2.10 -4.54
CA PHE A 23 0.53 -2.38 -3.70
C PHE A 23 0.62 -3.73 -3.03
N LYS A 24 -0.11 -3.88 -1.93
CA LYS A 24 -0.20 -5.12 -1.16
C LYS A 24 -1.65 -5.53 -1.04
N TYR A 25 -1.98 -6.65 -1.66
CA TYR A 25 -3.33 -7.19 -1.60
C TYR A 25 -3.31 -8.71 -1.75
N TYR A 26 -4.28 -9.38 -1.14
CA TYR A 26 -4.44 -10.83 -1.26
C TYR A 26 -5.59 -11.11 -2.22
N PHE A 27 -5.26 -11.58 -3.42
CA PHE A 27 -6.26 -11.98 -4.41
C PHE A 27 -6.72 -13.42 -4.12
N GLU A 28 -8.04 -13.65 -4.10
CA GLU A 28 -8.61 -14.99 -3.88
C GLU A 28 -8.62 -15.83 -5.17
N GLY A 29 -8.59 -15.19 -6.34
CA GLY A 29 -8.60 -15.86 -7.64
C GLY A 29 -7.21 -16.34 -8.08
N ASP A 30 -7.04 -17.66 -8.25
CA ASP A 30 -5.80 -18.26 -8.77
C ASP A 30 -5.39 -17.68 -10.14
N ASP A 31 -6.36 -17.40 -11.02
CA ASP A 31 -6.13 -16.80 -12.34
C ASP A 31 -5.54 -15.38 -12.22
N VAL A 32 -6.02 -14.60 -11.25
CA VAL A 32 -5.53 -13.25 -10.98
C VAL A 32 -4.10 -13.31 -10.49
N PHE A 33 -3.82 -14.16 -9.51
CA PHE A 33 -2.46 -14.34 -9.01
C PHE A 33 -1.51 -14.84 -10.09
N ALA A 34 -1.93 -15.78 -10.94
CA ALA A 34 -1.12 -16.29 -12.04
C ALA A 34 -0.72 -15.18 -13.04
N ARG A 35 -1.64 -14.25 -13.34
CA ARG A 35 -1.37 -13.09 -14.21
C ARG A 35 -0.38 -12.13 -13.56
N LEU A 36 -0.60 -11.78 -12.30
CA LEU A 36 0.26 -10.84 -11.57
C LEU A 36 1.55 -11.45 -11.02
N ARG A 37 1.74 -12.76 -11.16
CA ARG A 37 2.91 -13.50 -10.63
C ARG A 37 4.24 -12.91 -11.06
N ASN A 38 4.33 -12.44 -12.31
CA ASN A 38 5.55 -11.83 -12.84
C ASN A 38 5.89 -10.50 -12.15
N HIS A 39 4.89 -9.83 -11.58
CA HIS A 39 5.00 -8.58 -10.84
C HIS A 39 5.02 -8.80 -9.32
N TYR A 40 4.94 -10.05 -8.85
CA TYR A 40 4.86 -10.33 -7.42
C TYR A 40 6.25 -10.50 -6.81
N ASN A 41 6.60 -9.60 -5.89
CA ASN A 41 7.82 -9.67 -5.12
C ASN A 41 7.64 -10.57 -3.89
N HIS A 42 8.08 -11.83 -3.98
CA HIS A 42 7.99 -12.81 -2.88
C HIS A 42 8.81 -12.43 -1.63
N THR A 43 9.84 -11.59 -1.76
CA THR A 43 10.66 -11.15 -0.61
C THR A 43 9.94 -10.10 0.21
N GLN A 44 9.25 -9.17 -0.46
CA GLN A 44 8.56 -8.04 0.14
C GLN A 44 7.04 -8.27 0.29
N TYR A 45 6.53 -9.39 -0.22
CA TYR A 45 5.11 -9.77 -0.23
C TYR A 45 4.19 -8.67 -0.80
N ARG A 46 4.60 -8.08 -1.92
CA ARG A 46 3.89 -6.98 -2.60
C ARG A 46 3.95 -7.15 -4.11
N PHE A 47 3.08 -6.45 -4.83
CA PHE A 47 3.13 -6.34 -6.28
C PHE A 47 3.89 -5.08 -6.69
N GLU A 48 4.71 -5.20 -7.72
CA GLU A 48 5.54 -4.16 -8.34
C GLU A 48 5.20 -4.14 -9.83
N VAL A 49 4.27 -3.26 -10.20
CA VAL A 49 3.75 -3.17 -11.58
C VAL A 49 4.36 -1.96 -12.27
N PRO A 50 5.08 -2.12 -13.40
CA PRO A 50 5.58 -0.99 -14.17
C PRO A 50 4.45 -0.05 -14.58
N VAL A 51 4.72 1.26 -14.61
CA VAL A 51 3.72 2.26 -15.04
C VAL A 51 3.16 2.01 -16.44
N GLU A 52 3.95 1.37 -17.31
CA GLU A 52 3.59 1.02 -18.69
C GLU A 52 2.56 -0.11 -18.75
N GLU A 53 2.59 -1.04 -17.78
CA GLU A 53 1.69 -2.19 -17.70
C GLU A 53 0.51 -1.94 -16.75
N PHE A 54 0.53 -0.84 -16.00
CA PHE A 54 -0.45 -0.54 -14.95
C PHE A 54 -1.88 -0.46 -15.48
N GLU A 55 -2.12 0.22 -16.60
CA GLU A 55 -3.47 0.34 -17.17
C GLU A 55 -4.02 -1.03 -17.59
N GLU A 56 -3.19 -1.86 -18.22
CA GLU A 56 -3.58 -3.21 -18.63
C GLU A 56 -3.92 -4.11 -17.42
N ILE A 57 -3.05 -4.09 -16.40
CA ILE A 57 -3.26 -4.83 -15.15
C ILE A 57 -4.51 -4.34 -14.42
N ASN A 58 -4.73 -3.02 -14.36
CA ASN A 58 -5.90 -2.46 -13.70
C ASN A 58 -7.19 -2.87 -14.41
N SER A 59 -7.25 -2.77 -15.75
CA SER A 59 -8.42 -3.23 -16.51
C SER A 59 -8.69 -4.72 -16.31
N PHE A 60 -7.65 -5.55 -16.32
CA PHE A 60 -7.79 -6.98 -16.01
C PHE A 60 -8.34 -7.20 -14.60
N LEU A 61 -7.85 -6.47 -13.60
CA LEU A 61 -8.34 -6.56 -12.23
C LEU A 61 -9.81 -6.12 -12.10
N GLU A 62 -10.22 -5.09 -12.83
CA GLU A 62 -11.61 -4.58 -12.87
C GLU A 62 -12.60 -5.63 -13.39
N ASP A 63 -12.20 -6.40 -14.39
CA ASP A 63 -13.00 -7.51 -14.93
C ASP A 63 -13.15 -8.64 -13.91
N HIS A 64 -12.17 -8.81 -13.01
CA HIS A 64 -12.18 -9.77 -11.91
C HIS A 64 -12.78 -9.21 -10.61
N GLY A 65 -13.29 -7.97 -10.61
CA GLY A 65 -13.96 -7.36 -9.46
C GLY A 65 -13.05 -6.61 -8.48
N TYR A 66 -11.80 -6.38 -8.83
CA TYR A 66 -10.83 -5.58 -8.07
C TYR A 66 -10.62 -4.22 -8.73
N SER A 67 -10.18 -3.19 -8.01
CA SER A 67 -9.86 -1.89 -8.63
C SER A 67 -8.60 -1.29 -8.02
N LEU A 68 -7.60 -0.96 -8.84
CA LEU A 68 -6.40 -0.27 -8.40
C LEU A 68 -6.61 1.24 -8.49
N THR A 69 -6.45 1.93 -7.36
CA THR A 69 -6.49 3.39 -7.30
C THR A 69 -5.06 3.93 -7.27
N PRO A 70 -4.58 4.60 -8.32
CA PRO A 70 -3.23 5.17 -8.33
C PRO A 70 -3.15 6.35 -7.35
N VAL A 71 -2.22 6.26 -6.40
CA VAL A 71 -1.95 7.28 -5.40
C VAL A 71 -0.61 7.94 -5.71
N SER A 72 -0.65 9.26 -5.97
CA SER A 72 0.55 10.08 -6.20
C SER A 72 1.06 10.75 -4.92
N ALA A 73 0.16 11.11 -3.99
CA ALA A 73 0.51 11.71 -2.71
C ALA A 73 0.85 10.63 -1.68
N VAL A 74 1.95 9.90 -1.92
CA VAL A 74 2.34 8.76 -1.07
C VAL A 74 2.65 9.19 0.36
N GLU A 75 3.13 10.42 0.56
CA GLU A 75 3.47 11.02 1.84
C GLU A 75 2.30 11.08 2.84
N GLU A 76 1.05 11.17 2.36
CA GLU A 76 -0.15 11.13 3.20
C GLU A 76 -0.36 9.74 3.85
N PHE A 77 0.19 8.70 3.23
CA PHE A 77 0.07 7.31 3.67
C PHE A 77 1.33 6.83 4.42
N VAL A 78 2.33 7.69 4.61
CA VAL A 78 3.55 7.33 5.32
C VAL A 78 3.41 7.62 6.80
N VAL A 79 3.67 6.58 7.61
CA VAL A 79 3.79 6.68 9.06
C VAL A 79 5.25 6.53 9.44
N VAL A 80 5.76 7.46 10.23
CA VAL A 80 7.10 7.40 10.81
C VAL A 80 7.05 7.01 12.27
N VAL A 81 7.85 6.01 12.63
CA VAL A 81 7.96 5.49 13.99
C VAL A 81 9.38 5.69 14.47
N ARG A 82 9.56 6.25 15.66
CA ARG A 82 10.90 6.42 16.24
C ARG A 82 11.55 5.06 16.47
N LYS A 83 12.85 4.94 16.16
CA LYS A 83 13.60 3.71 16.45
C LYS A 83 13.77 3.53 17.96
N TYR A 84 13.83 2.28 18.40
CA TYR A 84 14.12 1.86 19.79
C TYR A 84 13.10 2.32 20.84
N THR A 85 11.90 2.77 20.45
CA THR A 85 10.85 3.17 21.39
C THR A 85 9.87 2.04 21.67
N GLU A 86 9.25 1.49 20.62
CA GLU A 86 8.20 0.49 20.72
C GLU A 86 8.36 -0.53 19.58
N HIS A 87 7.90 -1.76 19.79
CA HIS A 87 7.77 -2.77 18.74
C HIS A 87 6.35 -2.73 18.18
N PRO A 88 6.08 -2.02 17.08
CA PRO A 88 4.75 -1.97 16.50
C PRO A 88 4.44 -3.31 15.81
N GLY A 89 3.97 -4.30 16.56
CA GLY A 89 3.75 -5.66 16.05
C GLY A 89 2.77 -5.75 14.87
N ASN A 90 1.91 -4.74 14.69
CA ASN A 90 0.87 -4.73 13.66
C ASN A 90 1.17 -3.81 12.46
N ILE A 91 2.04 -2.80 12.61
CA ILE A 91 2.27 -1.81 11.53
C ILE A 91 2.87 -2.47 10.28
N PHE A 92 3.74 -3.45 10.46
CA PHE A 92 4.38 -4.20 9.37
C PHE A 92 3.39 -4.98 8.51
N LYS A 93 2.30 -5.47 9.11
CA LYS A 93 1.28 -6.24 8.37
C LYS A 93 0.49 -5.34 7.43
N GLN A 94 0.23 -4.11 7.85
CA GLN A 94 -0.52 -3.11 7.08
C GLN A 94 0.38 -2.18 6.26
N SER A 95 1.70 -2.39 6.26
CA SER A 95 2.63 -1.64 5.41
C SER A 95 2.88 -2.35 4.08
N VAL A 96 2.89 -1.57 2.99
CA VAL A 96 3.28 -1.97 1.63
C VAL A 96 4.80 -1.99 1.48
N ILE A 97 5.49 -0.98 2.03
CA ILE A 97 6.94 -0.89 2.03
C ILE A 97 7.41 -0.23 3.33
N GLN A 98 8.61 -0.59 3.76
CA GLN A 98 9.28 0.02 4.90
C GLN A 98 10.65 0.55 4.49
N GLN A 99 11.05 1.66 5.10
CA GLN A 99 12.39 2.22 4.93
C GLN A 99 12.91 2.78 6.25
N SER A 100 14.12 2.40 6.60
CA SER A 100 14.75 2.83 7.84
C SER A 100 15.69 4.00 7.60
N ILE A 101 15.37 5.16 8.16
CA ILE A 101 16.26 6.34 8.22
C ILE A 101 16.96 6.39 9.58
N PRO A 102 18.01 7.21 9.82
CA PRO A 102 18.84 7.10 11.02
C PRO A 102 18.09 7.07 12.36
N LYS A 103 17.04 7.89 12.52
CA LYS A 103 16.26 8.00 13.78
C LYS A 103 14.86 7.37 13.72
N TYR A 104 14.37 7.03 12.53
CA TYR A 104 12.98 6.60 12.33
C TYR A 104 12.89 5.41 11.39
N ASN A 105 11.83 4.62 11.54
CA ASN A 105 11.36 3.67 10.54
C ASN A 105 10.13 4.29 9.88
N CYS A 106 10.15 4.40 8.57
CA CYS A 106 9.07 4.92 7.76
C CYS A 106 8.32 3.73 7.15
N PHE A 107 7.00 3.76 7.22
CA PHE A 107 6.11 2.71 6.74
C PHE A 107 5.09 3.35 5.81
N LEU A 108 5.08 2.92 4.55
CA LEU A 108 3.99 3.26 3.64
C LEU A 108 2.83 2.31 3.91
N MET A 109 1.72 2.83 4.40
CA MET A 109 0.55 2.04 4.79
C MET A 109 -0.34 1.72 3.58
N THR A 110 -1.17 0.68 3.68
CA THR A 110 -2.08 0.28 2.58
C THR A 110 -3.16 1.31 2.27
N ASP A 111 -3.61 2.05 3.28
CA ASP A 111 -4.74 2.97 3.21
C ASP A 111 -4.75 3.90 4.43
N GLN A 112 -5.66 4.89 4.42
CA GLN A 112 -5.77 5.87 5.50
C GLN A 112 -6.23 5.25 6.82
N VAL A 113 -7.03 4.19 6.79
CA VAL A 113 -7.46 3.49 8.00
C VAL A 113 -6.25 2.85 8.68
N ALA A 114 -5.35 2.25 7.90
CA ALA A 114 -4.10 1.71 8.39
C ALA A 114 -3.16 2.81 8.96
N VAL A 115 -3.12 3.99 8.36
CA VAL A 115 -2.40 5.17 8.92
C VAL A 115 -2.97 5.53 10.29
N ASP A 116 -4.28 5.73 10.38
CA ASP A 116 -4.96 6.14 11.60
C ASP A 116 -4.82 5.09 12.71
N GLU A 117 -4.93 3.81 12.35
CA GLU A 117 -4.70 2.70 13.28
C GLU A 117 -3.26 2.66 13.78
N ALA A 118 -2.27 2.88 12.91
CA ALA A 118 -0.86 2.87 13.28
C ALA A 118 -0.54 3.99 14.26
N VAL A 119 -1.02 5.21 13.99
CA VAL A 119 -0.85 6.38 14.87
C VAL A 119 -1.60 6.21 16.19
N SER A 120 -2.79 5.63 16.16
CA SER A 120 -3.59 5.41 17.39
C SER A 120 -3.03 4.29 18.28
N LYS A 121 -2.51 3.22 17.68
CA LYS A 121 -2.02 2.03 18.41
C LYS A 121 -0.55 2.13 18.82
N THR A 122 0.19 3.09 18.28
CA THR A 122 1.64 3.26 18.53
C THR A 122 1.91 4.69 18.97
N ALA A 123 2.24 4.92 20.24
CA ALA A 123 2.43 6.27 20.78
C ALA A 123 3.60 7.03 20.12
N SER A 124 4.58 6.28 19.59
CA SER A 124 5.72 6.83 18.87
C SER A 124 5.53 6.98 17.35
N ALA A 125 4.35 6.62 16.82
CA ALA A 125 4.01 6.77 15.40
C ALA A 125 3.41 8.15 15.11
N LYS A 126 3.81 8.76 14.00
CA LYS A 126 3.26 10.02 13.49
C LYS A 126 3.13 9.97 11.97
N PRO A 127 2.14 10.65 11.36
CA PRO A 127 2.11 10.86 9.92
C PRO A 127 3.36 11.61 9.46
N LEU A 128 3.92 11.26 8.30
CA LEU A 128 5.10 11.93 7.74
C LEU A 128 4.87 13.43 7.59
N THR A 129 3.67 13.81 7.15
CA THR A 129 3.21 15.19 6.95
C THR A 129 3.32 16.07 8.22
N GLU A 130 3.36 15.47 9.41
CA GLU A 130 3.49 16.18 10.69
C GLU A 130 4.94 16.23 11.22
N THR A 131 5.89 15.57 10.55
CA THR A 131 7.25 15.38 11.09
C THR A 131 8.32 16.24 10.40
N GLY A 132 8.02 16.83 9.24
CA GLY A 132 8.97 17.62 8.46
C GLY A 132 10.16 16.82 7.92
N ILE A 133 10.03 15.49 7.86
CA ILE A 133 11.01 14.57 7.28
C ILE A 133 10.72 14.47 5.77
N ASP A 134 11.75 14.53 4.94
CA ASP A 134 11.61 14.32 3.50
C ASP A 134 11.03 12.93 3.20
N ASN A 135 10.18 12.83 2.17
CA ASN A 135 9.62 11.55 1.75
C ASN A 135 10.75 10.56 1.41
N PRO A 136 10.87 9.44 2.14
CA PRO A 136 11.93 8.47 1.90
C PRO A 136 11.68 7.59 0.66
N PHE A 137 10.46 7.61 0.10
CA PHE A 137 10.01 6.76 -1.01
C PHE A 137 9.89 7.51 -2.34
#